data_AF-A0A7J8XWP7-F1
#
_entry.id   AF-A0A7J8XWP7-F1
#
_cell.length_a   1.000
_cell.length_b   1.000
_cell.length_c   1.000
_cell.angle_alpha   90.00
_cell.angle_beta   90.00
_cell.angle_gamma   90.00
#
_symmetry.space_group_name_H-M   'P 1'
#
loop_
_entity.id
_entity.type
_entity.pdbx_description
1 polymer ?
#
loop_
_entity_poly.entity_id
_entity_poly.type
_entity_poly.pdbx_seq_one_letter_code
_entity_poly.pdbx_strand_id
1 'polypeptide(L)'
;MAKEMQKTSMFIERNPGDYENGDICKNLDDDGRPKRTGTWVTASAHIITAVIGSGVLSLAWAIAQLGWVVGPAVLMAFSFITYFTSTLLADCYRAPDPVHGKRNYTYMDVVRAYLGGRKVQLCGLAQYANLVGVTVGYTITASISMVAVKRSNCFHKHGHHVKCQTSNNPFMIIFACIQIVLSQIPNFHNLSWLSILAAIMSFAYSSIGLGLSIAKVAGGEPVRTTLTGVTVGVDVSGSEKIWRTFQAIGDIAFAYAYSTVLVEIQ
;
A
#
# COMPACT_ATOMS: atom_id res chain seq x y z
N MET A 1 2.62 57.81 1.37
CA MET A 1 1.66 56.70 1.18
C MET A 1 2.43 55.43 0.90
N ALA A 2 2.57 54.56 1.91
CA ALA A 2 2.87 53.15 1.73
C ALA A 2 2.47 52.44 3.05
N LYS A 3 1.48 51.57 2.97
CA LYS A 3 1.00 50.71 4.07
C LYS A 3 1.88 49.46 4.09
N GLU A 4 2.56 49.19 5.19
CA GLU A 4 3.01 47.83 5.50
C GLU A 4 1.90 47.08 6.24
N MET A 5 1.60 45.88 5.75
CA MET A 5 0.60 44.97 6.30
C MET A 5 1.34 43.92 7.14
N GLN A 6 1.44 44.17 8.46
CA GLN A 6 2.06 43.25 9.40
C GLN A 6 1.09 42.10 9.71
N LYS A 7 1.55 40.88 9.43
CA LYS A 7 0.84 39.62 9.61
C LYS A 7 0.89 39.22 11.09
N THR A 8 -0.23 39.32 11.80
CA THR A 8 -0.33 39.01 13.24
C THR A 8 -0.14 37.50 13.49
N SER A 9 0.98 37.16 14.12
CA SER A 9 1.21 35.87 14.79
C SER A 9 0.41 35.85 16.10
N MET A 10 -0.54 34.93 16.20
CA MET A 10 -1.33 34.68 17.41
C MET A 10 -0.46 33.96 18.45
N PHE A 11 0.19 34.73 19.33
CA PHE A 11 0.69 34.21 20.60
C PHE A 11 -0.49 34.11 21.56
N ILE A 12 -0.83 32.89 21.99
CA ILE A 12 -1.80 32.66 23.06
C ILE A 12 -1.14 33.08 24.36
N GLU A 13 -1.58 34.21 24.91
CA GLU A 13 -1.16 34.70 26.22
C GLU A 13 -1.80 33.82 27.31
N ARG A 14 -0.97 33.18 28.13
CA ARG A 14 -1.40 32.20 29.14
C ARG A 14 -1.78 32.92 30.43
N ASN A 15 -3.07 32.95 30.75
CA ASN A 15 -3.60 33.51 32.00
C ASN A 15 -3.28 32.56 33.19
N PRO A 16 -2.88 33.05 34.38
CA PRO A 16 -2.37 32.19 35.47
C PRO A 16 -3.48 31.60 36.35
N GLY A 17 -4.62 31.23 35.77
CA GLY A 17 -5.85 30.83 36.49
C GLY A 17 -6.30 29.37 36.33
N ASP A 18 -5.68 28.56 35.48
CA ASP A 18 -6.13 27.16 35.25
C ASP A 18 -5.37 26.16 36.13
N TYR A 19 -5.77 26.07 37.39
CA TYR A 19 -5.45 24.94 38.29
C TYR A 19 -6.36 23.71 38.04
N GLU A 20 -6.84 23.52 36.81
CA GLU A 20 -7.43 22.27 36.30
C GLU A 20 -6.59 21.63 35.16
N ASN A 21 -5.32 22.02 35.01
CA ASN A 21 -4.45 21.58 33.92
C ASN A 21 -3.71 20.24 34.14
N GLY A 22 -3.94 19.54 35.25
CA GLY A 22 -3.24 18.28 35.57
C GLY A 22 -3.61 17.11 34.66
N ASP A 23 -4.85 17.06 34.17
CA ASP A 23 -5.34 15.93 33.36
C ASP A 23 -5.27 16.19 31.85
N ILE A 24 -5.27 17.46 31.40
CA ILE A 24 -5.10 17.81 29.98
C ILE A 24 -3.67 17.47 29.52
N CYS A 25 -2.64 17.78 30.32
CA CYS A 25 -1.24 17.46 29.96
C CYS A 25 -0.94 15.95 29.97
N LYS A 26 -1.69 15.11 30.70
CA LYS A 26 -1.47 13.65 30.71
C LYS A 26 -1.87 12.96 29.40
N ASN A 27 -2.75 13.61 28.62
CA ASN A 27 -3.33 13.05 27.39
C ASN A 27 -2.69 13.60 26.11
N LEU A 28 -1.60 14.36 26.22
CA LEU A 28 -0.85 14.89 25.08
C LEU A 28 0.53 14.21 24.97
N ASP A 29 1.02 14.05 23.75
CA ASP A 29 2.38 13.60 23.44
C ASP A 29 3.37 14.78 23.50
N ASP A 30 4.67 14.50 23.37
CA ASP A 30 5.75 15.50 23.41
C ASP A 30 5.63 16.61 22.34
N ASP A 31 4.87 16.36 21.29
CA ASP A 31 4.55 17.27 20.19
C ASP A 31 3.25 18.08 20.39
N GLY A 32 2.58 17.93 21.54
CA GLY A 32 1.35 18.63 21.90
C GLY A 32 0.08 18.08 21.22
N ARG A 33 0.14 16.93 20.54
CA ARG A 33 -1.03 16.24 19.96
C ARG A 33 -1.61 15.20 20.93
N PRO A 34 -2.86 14.73 20.73
CA PRO A 34 -3.41 13.63 21.51
C PRO A 34 -2.44 12.44 21.57
N LYS A 35 -2.27 11.89 22.77
CA LYS A 35 -1.33 10.81 23.05
C LYS A 35 -1.60 9.61 22.14
N ARG A 36 -0.58 9.20 21.40
CA ARG A 36 -0.63 8.00 20.55
C ARG A 36 -0.61 6.76 21.45
N THR A 37 -1.55 5.86 21.22
CA THR A 37 -1.70 4.59 21.97
C THR A 37 -1.24 3.37 21.15
N GLY A 38 -0.68 3.61 19.97
CA GLY A 38 -0.15 2.57 19.10
C GLY A 38 0.97 1.77 19.77
N THR A 39 0.99 0.47 19.52
CA THR A 39 2.05 -0.46 19.96
C THR A 39 2.80 -1.01 18.76
N TRP A 40 3.94 -1.66 18.99
CA TRP A 40 4.65 -2.38 17.92
C TRP A 40 3.76 -3.44 17.23
N VAL A 41 2.78 -4.01 17.96
CA VAL A 41 1.81 -4.96 17.40
C VAL A 41 0.86 -4.28 16.44
N THR A 42 0.27 -3.15 16.81
CA THR A 42 -0.65 -2.41 15.93
C THR A 42 0.08 -1.83 14.73
N ALA A 43 1.31 -1.34 14.92
CA ALA A 43 2.17 -0.89 13.83
C ALA A 43 2.51 -2.04 12.86
N SER A 44 2.90 -3.21 13.39
CA SER A 44 3.17 -4.40 12.57
C SER A 44 1.93 -4.86 11.81
N ALA A 45 0.76 -4.84 12.44
CA ALA A 45 -0.50 -5.14 11.79
C ALA A 45 -0.80 -4.16 10.65
N HIS A 46 -0.62 -2.86 10.86
CA HIS A 46 -0.80 -1.85 9.81
C HIS A 46 0.17 -2.03 8.64
N ILE A 47 1.45 -2.32 8.91
CA ILE A 47 2.45 -2.62 7.88
C ILE A 47 2.05 -3.87 7.10
N ILE A 48 1.69 -4.95 7.79
CA ILE A 48 1.23 -6.20 7.14
C ILE A 48 0.02 -5.92 6.27
N THR A 49 -0.95 -5.13 6.73
CA THR A 49 -2.14 -4.78 5.92
C THR A 49 -1.83 -3.89 4.74
N ALA A 50 -0.80 -3.04 4.85
CA ALA A 50 -0.35 -2.19 3.76
C ALA A 50 0.40 -2.99 2.67
N VAL A 51 1.13 -4.05 3.08
CA VAL A 51 1.90 -4.92 2.19
C VAL A 51 1.04 -6.02 1.58
N ILE A 52 0.32 -6.76 2.41
CA ILE A 52 -0.49 -7.91 2.01
C ILE A 52 -1.84 -7.37 1.53
N GLY A 53 -1.89 -6.97 0.26
CA GLY A 53 -3.07 -6.44 -0.40
C GLY A 53 -3.20 -6.94 -1.82
N SER A 54 -3.75 -6.11 -2.71
CA SER A 54 -3.99 -6.50 -4.09
C SER A 54 -2.74 -6.91 -4.88
N GLY A 55 -1.54 -6.42 -4.49
CA GLY A 55 -0.28 -6.80 -5.11
C GLY A 55 0.05 -8.29 -4.93
N VAL A 56 -0.34 -8.92 -3.82
CA VAL A 56 -0.07 -10.34 -3.57
C VAL A 56 -0.85 -11.25 -4.54
N LEU A 57 -2.03 -10.82 -5.00
CA LEU A 57 -2.88 -11.58 -5.92
C LEU A 57 -2.24 -11.79 -7.30
N SER A 58 -1.36 -10.88 -7.76
CA SER A 58 -0.65 -11.01 -9.03
C SER A 58 0.72 -11.69 -8.91
N LEU A 59 1.25 -11.89 -7.69
CA LEU A 59 2.59 -12.45 -7.49
C LEU A 59 2.74 -13.86 -8.07
N ALA A 60 1.74 -14.74 -7.91
CA ALA A 60 1.81 -16.08 -8.48
C ALA A 60 1.95 -16.05 -10.01
N TRP A 61 1.25 -15.14 -10.68
CA TRP A 61 1.38 -14.92 -12.12
C TRP A 61 2.75 -14.32 -12.47
N ALA A 62 3.24 -13.34 -11.71
CA ALA A 62 4.55 -12.73 -11.92
C ALA A 62 5.69 -13.75 -11.81
N ILE A 63 5.64 -14.63 -10.80
CA ILE A 63 6.61 -15.74 -10.66
C ILE A 63 6.49 -16.72 -11.83
N ALA A 64 5.28 -17.01 -12.33
CA ALA A 64 5.13 -17.83 -13.52
C ALA A 64 5.74 -17.18 -14.78
N GLN A 65 5.70 -15.84 -14.91
CA GLN A 65 6.33 -15.13 -16.02
C GLN A 65 7.86 -15.12 -15.93
N LEU A 66 8.42 -14.95 -14.74
CA LEU A 66 9.87 -14.81 -14.51
C LEU A 66 10.59 -16.15 -14.28
N GLY A 67 9.88 -17.15 -13.76
CA GLY A 67 10.42 -18.45 -13.40
C GLY A 67 11.02 -18.54 -12.01
N TRP A 68 11.47 -19.75 -11.67
CA TRP A 68 11.97 -20.10 -10.33
C TRP A 68 13.29 -19.45 -9.94
N VAL A 69 14.07 -18.95 -10.90
CA VAL A 69 15.33 -18.25 -10.59
C VAL A 69 15.09 -16.75 -10.48
N VAL A 70 14.63 -16.14 -11.58
CA VAL A 70 14.49 -14.68 -11.66
C VAL A 70 13.37 -14.16 -10.75
N GLY A 71 12.24 -14.88 -10.66
CA GLY A 71 11.11 -14.46 -9.84
C GLY A 71 11.49 -14.27 -8.36
N PRO A 72 11.98 -15.32 -7.66
CA PRO A 72 12.43 -15.21 -6.28
C PRO A 72 13.60 -14.22 -6.09
N ALA A 73 14.53 -14.14 -7.03
CA ALA A 73 15.63 -13.17 -6.96
C ALA A 73 15.11 -11.72 -6.96
N VAL A 74 14.14 -11.41 -7.84
CA VAL A 74 13.50 -10.09 -7.91
C VAL A 74 12.69 -9.81 -6.64
N LEU A 75 11.94 -10.79 -6.11
CA LEU A 75 11.24 -10.65 -4.83
C LEU A 75 12.20 -10.29 -3.69
N MET A 76 13.32 -11.01 -3.56
CA MET A 76 14.32 -10.73 -2.53
C MET A 76 14.95 -9.35 -2.69
N ALA A 77 15.24 -8.94 -3.94
CA ALA A 77 15.79 -7.62 -4.23
C ALA A 77 14.83 -6.50 -3.80
N PHE A 78 13.55 -6.57 -4.18
CA PHE A 78 12.55 -5.59 -3.75
C PHE A 78 12.33 -5.62 -2.24
N SER A 79 12.32 -6.81 -1.62
CA SER A 79 12.25 -6.93 -0.16
C SER A 79 13.41 -6.22 0.54
N PHE A 80 14.64 -6.37 0.06
CA PHE A 80 15.81 -5.71 0.63
C PHE A 80 15.76 -4.19 0.43
N ILE A 81 15.42 -3.72 -0.78
CA ILE A 81 15.26 -2.29 -1.07
C ILE A 81 14.21 -1.69 -0.14
N THR A 82 13.05 -2.32 -0.02
CA THR A 82 11.96 -1.82 0.82
C THR A 82 12.36 -1.82 2.29
N TYR A 83 12.98 -2.89 2.80
CA TYR A 83 13.50 -2.92 4.16
C TYR A 83 14.46 -1.76 4.44
N PHE A 84 15.48 -1.59 3.58
CA PHE A 84 16.46 -0.51 3.71
C PHE A 84 15.80 0.88 3.70
N THR A 85 14.90 1.14 2.75
CA THR A 85 14.20 2.43 2.67
C THR A 85 13.28 2.69 3.86
N SER A 86 12.60 1.65 4.37
CA SER A 86 11.73 1.74 5.55
C SER A 86 12.54 2.05 6.81
N THR A 87 13.71 1.44 7.00
CA THR A 87 14.60 1.75 8.13
C THR A 87 15.08 3.19 8.08
N LEU A 88 15.58 3.66 6.93
CA LEU A 88 15.99 5.06 6.77
C LEU A 88 14.86 6.05 7.10
N LEU A 89 13.65 5.73 6.67
CA LEU A 89 12.49 6.59 6.89
C LEU A 89 12.03 6.57 8.36
N ALA A 90 12.13 5.42 9.02
CA ALA A 90 11.89 5.27 10.45
C ALA A 90 12.90 6.03 11.29
N ASP A 91 14.18 6.14 10.86
CA ASP A 91 15.18 6.94 11.57
C ASP A 91 14.96 8.45 11.35
N CYS A 92 14.51 8.85 10.16
CA CYS A 92 14.29 10.26 9.80
C CYS A 92 12.91 10.83 10.23
N TYR A 93 12.11 10.09 10.99
CA TYR A 93 10.79 10.57 11.42
C TYR A 93 10.85 11.81 12.34
N ARG A 94 11.96 12.03 13.04
CA ARG A 94 12.25 13.26 13.82
C ARG A 94 13.47 13.97 13.27
N ALA A 95 13.49 15.31 13.37
CA ALA A 95 14.62 16.15 12.97
C ALA A 95 14.74 17.39 13.88
N PRO A 96 15.94 17.91 14.17
CA PRO A 96 17.27 17.47 13.70
C PRO A 96 17.88 16.32 14.50
N ASP A 97 17.32 15.96 15.66
CA ASP A 97 17.73 14.84 16.49
C ASP A 97 16.69 13.70 16.43
N PRO A 98 17.10 12.43 16.37
CA PRO A 98 16.15 11.31 16.26
C PRO A 98 15.27 11.09 17.50
N VAL A 99 15.65 11.65 18.67
CA VAL A 99 14.92 11.47 19.93
C VAL A 99 14.16 12.74 20.32
N HIS A 100 14.82 13.89 20.28
CA HIS A 100 14.29 15.19 20.73
C HIS A 100 13.89 16.12 19.58
N GLY A 101 14.11 15.69 18.33
CA GLY A 101 13.74 16.47 17.16
C GLY A 101 12.24 16.59 16.99
N LYS A 102 11.83 17.64 16.27
CA LYS A 102 10.45 17.81 15.85
C LYS A 102 10.03 16.61 14.98
N ARG A 103 8.90 16.02 15.33
CA ARG A 103 8.30 14.90 14.60
C ARG A 103 7.72 15.37 13.26
N ASN A 104 7.99 14.59 12.22
CA ASN A 104 7.47 14.75 10.87
C ASN A 104 6.37 13.71 10.65
N TYR A 105 5.20 14.15 10.19
CA TYR A 105 4.02 13.28 10.04
C TYR A 105 3.82 12.76 8.62
N THR A 106 4.50 13.38 7.65
CA THR A 106 4.39 13.00 6.25
C THR A 106 5.79 12.81 5.67
N TYR A 107 5.89 11.96 4.65
CA TYR A 107 7.14 11.78 3.90
C TYR A 107 7.70 13.12 3.39
N MET A 108 6.83 14.01 2.90
CA MET A 108 7.25 15.32 2.41
C MET A 108 7.81 16.22 3.50
N ASP A 109 7.32 16.11 4.72
CA ASP A 109 7.88 16.85 5.86
C ASP A 109 9.26 16.32 6.24
N VAL A 110 9.45 15.00 6.21
CA VAL A 110 10.77 14.37 6.41
C VAL A 110 11.78 14.88 5.37
N VAL A 111 11.42 14.84 4.09
CA VAL A 111 12.29 15.31 3.00
C VAL A 111 12.58 16.81 3.15
N ARG A 112 11.58 17.60 3.56
CA ARG A 112 11.77 19.04 3.79
C ARG A 112 12.72 19.31 4.96
N ALA A 113 12.63 18.55 6.03
CA ALA A 113 13.47 18.71 7.22
C ALA A 113 14.93 18.34 6.98
N TYR A 114 15.21 17.29 6.20
CA TYR A 114 16.57 16.79 5.98
C TYR A 114 17.24 17.26 4.69
N LEU A 115 16.50 17.38 3.59
CA LEU A 115 17.08 17.61 2.26
C LEU A 115 16.85 19.04 1.74
N GLY A 116 15.66 19.59 2.00
CA GLY A 116 15.29 20.95 1.60
C GLY A 116 15.32 21.24 0.09
N GLY A 117 14.97 22.47 -0.28
CA GLY A 117 15.12 22.99 -1.65
C GLY A 117 14.42 22.19 -2.76
N ARG A 118 15.08 22.06 -3.92
CA ARG A 118 14.55 21.37 -5.12
C ARG A 118 14.32 19.87 -4.92
N LYS A 119 14.99 19.25 -3.95
CA LYS A 119 14.85 17.81 -3.67
C LYS A 119 13.46 17.47 -3.15
N VAL A 120 12.84 18.38 -2.38
CA VAL A 120 11.45 18.25 -1.92
C VAL A 120 10.49 18.12 -3.11
N GLN A 121 10.67 18.93 -4.15
CA GLN A 121 9.81 18.87 -5.34
C GLN A 121 9.98 17.57 -6.11
N LEU A 122 11.22 17.09 -6.29
CA LEU A 122 11.50 15.84 -6.99
C LEU A 122 10.98 14.62 -6.22
N CYS A 123 11.23 14.56 -4.91
CA CYS A 123 10.71 13.50 -4.04
C CYS A 123 9.19 13.53 -3.96
N GLY A 124 8.57 14.73 -3.92
CA GLY A 124 7.13 14.88 -3.98
C GLY A 124 6.54 14.37 -5.29
N LEU A 125 7.13 14.74 -6.43
CA LEU A 125 6.70 14.22 -7.73
C LEU A 125 6.76 12.69 -7.77
N ALA A 126 7.86 12.10 -7.28
CA ALA A 126 8.01 10.64 -7.20
C ALA A 126 6.97 10.00 -6.26
N GLN A 127 6.73 10.58 -5.08
CA GLN A 127 5.74 10.07 -4.13
C GLN A 127 4.32 10.12 -4.72
N TYR A 128 3.91 11.26 -5.28
CA TYR A 128 2.57 11.39 -5.87
C TYR A 128 2.39 10.48 -7.09
N ALA A 129 3.40 10.32 -7.94
CA ALA A 129 3.36 9.37 -9.04
C ALA A 129 3.16 7.93 -8.54
N ASN A 130 3.88 7.52 -7.49
CA ASN A 130 3.72 6.22 -6.85
C ASN A 130 2.30 6.03 -6.28
N LEU A 131 1.81 7.02 -5.52
CA LEU A 131 0.47 6.97 -4.93
C LEU A 131 -0.62 6.86 -5.99
N VAL A 132 -0.54 7.64 -7.08
CA VAL A 132 -1.48 7.54 -8.22
C VAL A 132 -1.42 6.16 -8.85
N GLY A 133 -0.22 5.63 -9.10
CA GLY A 133 -0.03 4.28 -9.64
C GLY A 133 -0.67 3.22 -8.75
N VAL A 134 -0.48 3.33 -7.43
CA VAL A 134 -1.06 2.39 -6.47
C VAL A 134 -2.59 2.46 -6.46
N THR A 135 -3.17 3.68 -6.47
CA THR A 135 -4.63 3.87 -6.52
C THR A 135 -5.24 3.29 -7.80
N VAL A 136 -4.59 3.47 -8.95
CA VAL A 136 -5.01 2.86 -10.22
C VAL A 136 -4.96 1.34 -10.13
N GLY A 137 -3.86 0.78 -9.61
CA GLY A 137 -3.73 -0.67 -9.40
C GLY A 137 -4.85 -1.24 -8.51
N TYR A 138 -5.14 -0.59 -7.38
CA TYR A 138 -6.23 -1.00 -6.48
C TYR A 138 -7.59 -0.95 -7.16
N THR A 139 -7.84 0.07 -7.98
CA THR A 139 -9.11 0.22 -8.70
C THR A 139 -9.32 -0.88 -9.74
N ILE A 140 -8.27 -1.21 -10.49
CA ILE A 140 -8.31 -2.27 -11.49
C ILE A 140 -8.50 -3.63 -10.80
N THR A 141 -7.71 -3.95 -9.78
CA THR A 141 -7.79 -5.24 -9.08
C THR A 141 -9.13 -5.43 -8.37
N ALA A 142 -9.66 -4.39 -7.71
CA ALA A 142 -10.99 -4.45 -7.09
C ALA A 142 -12.07 -4.75 -8.14
N SER A 143 -12.03 -4.07 -9.29
CA SER A 143 -12.99 -4.30 -10.37
C SER A 143 -12.91 -5.72 -10.94
N ILE A 144 -11.71 -6.21 -11.26
CA ILE A 144 -11.50 -7.58 -11.76
C ILE A 144 -12.03 -8.61 -10.76
N SER A 145 -11.78 -8.40 -9.47
CA SER A 145 -12.26 -9.29 -8.40
C SER A 145 -13.79 -9.33 -8.35
N MET A 146 -14.46 -8.18 -8.41
CA MET A 146 -15.93 -8.11 -8.41
C MET A 146 -16.55 -8.71 -9.66
N VAL A 147 -15.92 -8.53 -10.83
CA VAL A 147 -16.33 -9.17 -12.07
C VAL A 147 -16.19 -10.69 -11.98
N ALA A 148 -15.11 -11.21 -11.39
CA ALA A 148 -14.93 -12.64 -11.17
C ALA A 148 -16.04 -13.23 -10.27
N VAL A 149 -16.40 -12.54 -9.19
CA VAL A 149 -17.51 -12.95 -8.31
C VAL A 149 -18.84 -12.96 -9.06
N LYS A 150 -19.17 -11.89 -9.79
CA LYS A 150 -20.42 -11.82 -10.57
C LYS A 150 -20.48 -12.91 -11.64
N ARG A 151 -19.36 -13.20 -12.30
CA ARG A 151 -19.25 -14.25 -13.30
C ARG A 151 -19.43 -15.64 -12.68
N SER A 152 -18.83 -15.88 -11.51
CA SER A 152 -19.03 -17.12 -10.74
C SER A 152 -20.51 -17.35 -10.40
N ASN A 153 -21.17 -16.32 -9.86
CA ASN A 153 -22.61 -16.40 -9.54
C ASN A 153 -23.49 -16.65 -10.77
N CYS A 154 -23.13 -16.06 -11.91
CA CYS A 154 -23.83 -16.29 -13.17
C CYS A 154 -23.71 -17.74 -13.65
N PHE A 155 -22.50 -18.31 -13.62
CA PHE A 155 -22.27 -19.71 -13.96
C PHE A 155 -22.96 -20.68 -13.00
N HIS A 156 -22.97 -20.36 -11.71
CA HIS A 156 -23.68 -21.18 -10.72
C HIS A 156 -25.19 -21.23 -11.00
N LYS A 157 -25.78 -20.11 -11.43
CA LYS A 157 -27.23 -20.01 -11.68
C LYS A 157 -27.67 -20.59 -13.03
N HIS A 158 -26.92 -20.35 -14.09
CA HIS A 158 -27.35 -20.68 -15.47
C HIS A 158 -26.53 -21.81 -16.11
N GLY A 159 -25.54 -22.36 -15.39
CA GLY A 159 -24.61 -23.36 -15.89
C GLY A 159 -23.46 -22.77 -16.71
N HIS A 160 -22.41 -23.57 -16.91
CA HIS A 160 -21.18 -23.16 -17.63
C HIS A 160 -21.36 -22.98 -19.14
N HIS A 161 -22.53 -23.35 -19.68
CA HIS A 161 -22.84 -23.27 -21.11
C HIS A 161 -23.21 -21.85 -21.57
N VAL A 162 -23.50 -20.94 -20.62
CA VAL A 162 -23.91 -19.55 -20.93
C VAL A 162 -22.71 -18.61 -20.91
N LYS A 163 -22.62 -17.71 -21.90
CA LYS A 163 -21.59 -16.66 -21.93
C LYS A 163 -21.90 -15.56 -20.89
N CYS A 164 -21.40 -15.73 -19.67
CA CYS A 164 -21.46 -14.71 -18.63
C CYS A 164 -20.40 -13.62 -18.87
N GLN A 165 -20.69 -12.68 -19.76
CA GLN A 165 -19.88 -11.47 -19.99
C GLN A 165 -20.26 -10.40 -18.97
N THR A 166 -19.27 -9.73 -18.38
CA THR A 166 -19.51 -8.66 -17.40
C THR A 166 -18.44 -7.59 -17.60
N SER A 167 -18.86 -6.32 -17.68
CA SER A 167 -17.96 -5.18 -17.86
C SER A 167 -17.30 -4.77 -16.53
N ASN A 168 -16.03 -4.38 -16.60
CA ASN A 168 -15.25 -3.86 -15.47
C ASN A 168 -15.64 -2.42 -15.10
N ASN A 169 -16.07 -1.62 -16.08
CA ASN A 169 -16.34 -0.18 -15.93
C ASN A 169 -17.29 0.17 -14.76
N PRO A 170 -18.47 -0.48 -14.62
CA PRO A 170 -19.37 -0.16 -13.50
C PRO A 170 -18.72 -0.41 -12.14
N PHE A 171 -17.93 -1.49 -11.99
CA PHE A 171 -17.26 -1.78 -10.72
C PHE A 171 -16.11 -0.82 -10.41
N MET A 172 -15.39 -0.34 -11.44
CA MET A 172 -14.38 0.71 -11.26
C MET A 172 -15.02 2.01 -10.75
N ILE A 173 -16.15 2.42 -11.34
CA ILE A 173 -16.88 3.63 -10.92
C ILE A 173 -17.39 3.47 -9.48
N ILE A 174 -18.01 2.34 -9.15
CA ILE A 174 -18.50 2.07 -7.79
C ILE A 174 -17.37 2.13 -6.77
N PHE A 175 -16.23 1.49 -7.06
CA PHE A 175 -15.08 1.51 -6.17
C PHE A 175 -14.50 2.92 -5.99
N ALA A 176 -14.41 3.70 -7.07
CA ALA A 176 -13.97 5.09 -7.01
C ALA A 176 -14.92 5.96 -6.15
N CYS A 177 -16.25 5.79 -6.27
CA CYS A 177 -17.21 6.47 -5.41
C CYS A 177 -17.00 6.13 -3.92
N ILE A 178 -16.77 4.84 -3.61
CA ILE A 178 -16.47 4.41 -2.23
C ILE A 178 -15.18 5.06 -1.72
N GLN A 179 -14.13 5.10 -2.54
CA GLN A 179 -12.88 5.77 -2.17
C GLN A 179 -13.05 7.26 -1.87
N ILE A 180 -13.86 7.98 -2.66
CA ILE A 180 -14.16 9.41 -2.42
C ILE A 180 -14.89 9.61 -1.10
N VAL A 181 -15.81 8.73 -0.74
CA VAL A 181 -16.52 8.79 0.54
C VAL A 181 -15.57 8.49 1.70
N LEU A 182 -14.76 7.43 1.58
CA LEU A 182 -13.79 7.05 2.61
C LEU A 182 -12.69 8.11 2.81
N SER A 183 -12.29 8.82 1.75
CA SER A 183 -11.29 9.89 1.85
C SER A 183 -11.78 11.11 2.65
N GLN A 184 -13.08 11.22 2.94
CA GLN A 184 -13.60 12.28 3.81
C GLN A 184 -13.35 12.00 5.29
N ILE A 185 -12.90 10.79 5.65
CA ILE A 185 -12.66 10.40 7.04
C ILE A 185 -11.27 10.89 7.45
N PRO A 186 -11.16 11.87 8.37
CA PRO A 186 -9.90 12.59 8.61
C PRO A 186 -8.90 11.86 9.50
N ASN A 187 -9.27 10.73 10.12
CA ASN A 187 -8.40 10.04 11.10
C ASN A 187 -8.34 8.54 10.86
N PHE A 188 -7.12 8.03 10.63
CA PHE A 188 -6.80 6.60 10.43
C PHE A 188 -7.24 5.72 11.60
N HIS A 189 -7.28 6.24 12.83
CA HIS A 189 -7.75 5.48 13.99
C HIS A 189 -9.20 4.97 13.81
N ASN A 190 -10.04 5.76 13.13
CA ASN A 190 -11.43 5.38 12.84
C ASN A 190 -11.54 4.29 11.74
N LEU A 191 -10.43 3.99 11.07
CA LEU A 191 -10.30 2.98 10.00
C LEU A 191 -9.50 1.75 10.44
N SER A 192 -9.12 1.67 11.72
CA SER A 192 -8.41 0.51 12.29
C SER A 192 -9.15 -0.81 12.05
N TRP A 193 -10.48 -0.81 12.15
CA TRP A 193 -11.32 -1.97 11.85
C TRP A 193 -11.21 -2.44 10.39
N LEU A 194 -11.05 -1.52 9.43
CA LEU A 194 -10.82 -1.86 8.02
C LEU A 194 -9.46 -2.52 7.82
N SER A 195 -8.45 -2.08 8.57
CA SER A 195 -7.13 -2.72 8.53
C SER A 195 -7.21 -4.16 9.04
N ILE A 196 -7.94 -4.41 10.14
CA ILE A 196 -8.16 -5.78 10.65
C ILE A 196 -8.88 -6.64 9.62
N LEU A 197 -9.97 -6.13 9.01
CA LEU A 197 -10.69 -6.85 7.97
C LEU A 197 -9.79 -7.15 6.76
N ALA A 198 -9.00 -6.17 6.31
CA ALA A 198 -8.03 -6.34 5.23
C ALA A 198 -7.01 -7.44 5.57
N ALA A 199 -6.49 -7.48 6.80
CA ALA A 199 -5.57 -8.53 7.24
C ALA A 199 -6.23 -9.91 7.12
N ILE A 200 -7.45 -10.08 7.66
CA ILE A 200 -8.19 -11.35 7.63
C ILE A 200 -8.41 -11.81 6.19
N MET A 201 -8.89 -10.92 5.32
CA MET A 201 -9.10 -11.23 3.90
C MET A 201 -7.79 -11.63 3.22
N SER A 202 -6.70 -10.96 3.56
CA SER A 202 -5.37 -11.22 3.04
C SER A 202 -4.80 -12.58 3.38
N PHE A 203 -4.92 -12.99 4.63
CA PHE A 203 -4.59 -14.36 5.02
C PHE A 203 -5.53 -15.39 4.39
N ALA A 204 -6.82 -15.07 4.26
CA ALA A 204 -7.81 -15.97 3.68
C ALA A 204 -7.51 -16.27 2.20
N TYR A 205 -7.37 -15.26 1.34
CA TYR A 205 -7.10 -15.51 -0.08
C TYR A 205 -5.72 -16.16 -0.30
N SER A 206 -4.72 -15.80 0.51
CA SER A 206 -3.37 -16.39 0.41
C SER A 206 -3.40 -17.87 0.80
N SER A 207 -4.12 -18.21 1.86
CA SER A 207 -4.30 -19.61 2.31
C SER A 207 -5.09 -20.43 1.31
N ILE A 208 -6.15 -19.87 0.72
CA ILE A 208 -6.92 -20.52 -0.35
C ILE A 208 -6.02 -20.78 -1.56
N GLY A 209 -5.25 -19.78 -2.00
CA GLY A 209 -4.32 -19.92 -3.12
C GLY A 209 -3.26 -21.01 -2.87
N LEU A 210 -2.68 -21.03 -1.67
CA LEU A 210 -1.73 -22.06 -1.25
C LEU A 210 -2.38 -23.45 -1.22
N GLY A 211 -3.55 -23.57 -0.59
CA GLY A 211 -4.28 -24.84 -0.47
C GLY A 211 -4.66 -25.42 -1.83
N LEU A 212 -5.20 -24.60 -2.74
CA LEU A 212 -5.50 -25.01 -4.11
C LEU A 212 -4.25 -25.44 -4.89
N SER A 213 -3.13 -24.76 -4.68
CA SER A 213 -1.85 -25.11 -5.31
C SER A 213 -1.32 -26.46 -4.79
N ILE A 214 -1.39 -26.70 -3.48
CA ILE A 214 -1.01 -27.98 -2.86
C ILE A 214 -1.90 -29.11 -3.37
N ALA A 215 -3.23 -28.90 -3.39
CA ALA A 215 -4.19 -29.89 -3.89
C ALA A 215 -3.92 -30.25 -5.36
N LYS A 216 -3.56 -29.27 -6.18
CA LYS A 216 -3.19 -29.49 -7.59
C LYS A 216 -1.96 -30.39 -7.75
N VAL A 217 -0.93 -30.15 -6.94
CA VAL A 217 0.31 -30.95 -6.96
C VAL A 217 0.03 -32.36 -6.42
N ALA A 218 -0.71 -32.49 -5.32
CA ALA A 218 -1.06 -33.77 -4.72
C ALA A 218 -1.97 -34.62 -5.62
N GLY A 219 -2.79 -34.00 -6.48
CA GLY A 219 -3.65 -34.66 -7.46
C GLY A 219 -2.92 -35.34 -8.62
N GLY A 220 -1.59 -35.27 -8.67
CA GLY A 220 -0.78 -35.97 -9.67
C GLY A 220 -0.85 -35.36 -11.08
N GLU A 221 -1.43 -34.18 -11.23
CA GLU A 221 -1.42 -33.48 -12.52
C GLU A 221 0.00 -33.04 -12.88
N PRO A 222 0.43 -33.22 -14.15
CA PRO A 222 1.78 -32.86 -14.56
C PRO A 222 1.98 -31.34 -14.47
N VAL A 223 2.62 -30.90 -13.38
CA VAL A 223 2.98 -29.50 -13.17
C VAL A 223 4.28 -29.22 -13.93
N ARG A 224 4.19 -28.45 -15.02
CA ARG A 224 5.38 -27.94 -15.72
C ARG A 224 5.87 -26.68 -15.02
N THR A 225 7.02 -26.77 -14.37
CA THR A 225 7.75 -25.60 -13.87
C THR A 225 8.88 -25.23 -14.84
N THR A 226 9.26 -23.97 -14.85
CA THR A 226 10.34 -23.47 -15.71
C THR A 226 11.32 -22.62 -14.91
N LEU A 227 12.61 -22.74 -15.24
CA LEU A 227 13.66 -21.94 -14.61
C LEU A 227 13.55 -20.46 -14.98
N THR A 228 13.19 -20.17 -16.23
CA THR A 228 13.16 -18.82 -16.82
C THR A 228 11.76 -18.33 -17.15
N GLY A 229 10.74 -18.93 -16.53
CA GLY A 229 9.34 -18.54 -16.69
C GLY A 229 8.77 -18.92 -18.04
N VAL A 230 7.91 -18.07 -18.61
CA VAL A 230 7.27 -18.35 -19.89
C VAL A 230 8.32 -18.51 -20.99
N THR A 231 8.17 -19.57 -21.79
CA THR A 231 9.08 -19.90 -22.89
C THR A 231 8.56 -19.27 -24.19
N VAL A 232 9.49 -18.80 -25.03
CA VAL A 232 9.14 -18.35 -26.38
C VAL A 232 8.79 -19.59 -27.20
N GLY A 233 7.63 -19.58 -27.85
CA GLY A 233 7.08 -20.73 -28.54
C GLY A 233 5.93 -20.34 -29.45
N VAL A 234 5.13 -21.33 -29.88
CA VAL A 234 4.01 -21.11 -30.82
C VAL A 234 2.99 -20.11 -30.28
N ASP A 235 2.80 -20.08 -28.95
CA ASP A 235 1.80 -19.24 -28.28
C ASP A 235 2.34 -17.90 -27.74
N VAL A 236 3.67 -17.69 -27.73
CA VAL A 236 4.29 -16.49 -27.13
C VAL A 236 5.50 -16.04 -27.95
N SER A 237 5.40 -14.84 -28.51
CA SER A 237 6.49 -14.20 -29.24
C SER A 237 7.59 -13.66 -28.30
N GLY A 238 8.78 -13.40 -28.85
CA GLY A 238 9.89 -12.82 -28.07
C GLY A 238 9.57 -11.45 -27.48
N SER A 239 8.89 -10.58 -28.23
CA SER A 239 8.46 -9.26 -27.74
C SER A 239 7.39 -9.37 -26.65
N GLU A 240 6.46 -10.31 -26.79
CA GLU A 240 5.44 -10.55 -25.77
C GLU A 240 6.05 -11.10 -24.47
N LYS A 241 7.06 -11.97 -24.57
CA LYS A 241 7.81 -12.41 -23.39
C LYS A 241 8.46 -11.23 -22.66
N ILE A 242 9.08 -10.30 -23.40
CA ILE A 242 9.70 -9.10 -22.81
C ILE A 242 8.64 -8.25 -22.10
N TRP A 243 7.50 -8.01 -22.74
CA TRP A 243 6.43 -7.23 -22.12
C TRP A 243 5.88 -7.88 -20.84
N ARG A 244 5.63 -9.19 -20.88
CA ARG A 244 5.20 -9.96 -19.69
C ARG A 244 6.25 -9.95 -18.58
N THR A 245 7.54 -9.94 -18.94
CA THR A 245 8.64 -9.82 -17.98
C THR A 245 8.61 -8.46 -17.27
N PHE A 246 8.46 -7.36 -18.02
CA PHE A 246 8.35 -6.02 -17.43
C PHE A 246 7.09 -5.87 -16.57
N GLN A 247 5.96 -6.42 -17.03
CA GLN A 247 4.72 -6.43 -16.26
C GLN A 247 4.89 -7.20 -14.94
N ALA A 248 5.54 -8.36 -14.97
CA ALA A 248 5.81 -9.15 -13.77
C ALA A 248 6.74 -8.43 -12.77
N ILE A 249 7.77 -7.72 -13.27
CA ILE A 249 8.63 -6.89 -12.43
C ILE A 249 7.83 -5.73 -11.81
N GLY A 250 6.97 -5.09 -12.61
CA GLY A 250 6.07 -4.03 -12.13
C GLY A 250 5.08 -4.51 -11.07
N ASP A 251 4.49 -5.69 -11.26
CA ASP A 251 3.59 -6.32 -10.29
C ASP A 251 4.30 -6.61 -8.96
N ILE A 252 5.55 -7.09 -9.01
CA ILE A 252 6.37 -7.28 -7.81
C ILE A 252 6.66 -5.92 -7.15
N ALA A 253 7.11 -4.92 -7.91
CA ALA A 253 7.40 -3.59 -7.37
C ALA A 253 6.17 -2.98 -6.67
N PHE A 254 4.99 -3.12 -7.29
CA PHE A 254 3.71 -2.68 -6.75
C PHE A 254 3.36 -3.36 -5.42
N ALA A 255 3.64 -4.66 -5.26
CA ALA A 255 3.41 -5.37 -4.00
C ALA A 255 4.28 -4.85 -2.83
N TYR A 256 5.37 -4.14 -3.11
CA TYR A 256 6.29 -3.59 -2.10
C TYR A 256 6.17 -2.07 -1.89
N ALA A 257 5.18 -1.41 -2.50
CA ALA A 257 5.07 0.05 -2.57
C ALA A 257 4.58 0.77 -1.28
N TYR A 258 4.72 0.18 -0.09
CA TYR A 258 4.17 0.72 1.16
C TYR A 258 5.07 1.75 1.87
N SER A 259 6.37 1.78 1.58
CA SER A 259 7.33 2.60 2.35
C SER A 259 6.98 4.10 2.34
N THR A 260 6.33 4.59 1.28
CA THR A 260 5.92 6.01 1.18
C THR A 260 4.84 6.43 2.17
N VAL A 261 4.05 5.50 2.70
CA VAL A 261 3.01 5.77 3.72
C VAL A 261 3.48 5.39 5.13
N LEU A 262 4.69 4.86 5.29
CA LEU A 262 5.18 4.37 6.58
C LEU A 262 5.25 5.47 7.65
N VAL A 263 5.63 6.70 7.28
CA VAL A 263 5.69 7.86 8.21
C VAL A 263 4.32 8.18 8.79
N GLU A 264 3.24 7.85 8.08
CA GLU A 264 1.88 8.14 8.51
C GLU A 264 1.34 7.06 9.48
N ILE A 265 2.06 5.93 9.65
CA ILE A 265 1.71 4.80 10.54
C ILE A 265 2.23 5.02 11.99
N GLN A 266 2.58 6.25 12.37
CA GLN A 266 3.11 6.62 13.69
C GLN A 266 2.10 6.56 14.83
#